data_AF-A0A3M0XWH0-F1
#
_entry.id   AF-A0A3M0XWH0-F1
#
_cell.length_a   1.000
_cell.length_b   1.000
_cell.length_c   1.000
_cell.angle_alpha   90.00
_cell.angle_beta   90.00
_cell.angle_gamma   90.00
#
_symmetry.space_group_name_H-M   'P 1'
#
loop_
_entity.id
_entity.type
_entity.pdbx_description
1 polymer ?
#
loop_
_entity_poly.entity_id
_entity_poly.type
_entity_poly.pdbx_seq_one_letter_code
_entity_poly.pdbx_strand_id
1 'polypeptide(L)'
;MKATYLETISLIERLHRQCLEVIKAELDRRGIRDLNNVQALILFNIGEDEYSVGELTQRGYYLGSNVSYNVKKMVEHGYLIQERSPHDRR
;
A
#
# COMPACT_ATOMS: atom_id res chain seq x y z
N MET A 1 -29.24 -13.27 -8.71
CA MET A 1 -28.24 -12.25 -9.08
C MET A 1 -27.78 -11.39 -7.91
N LYS A 2 -28.68 -10.70 -7.17
CA LYS A 2 -28.26 -9.83 -6.05
C LYS A 2 -27.51 -10.57 -4.92
N ALA A 3 -27.94 -11.77 -4.54
CA ALA A 3 -27.28 -12.56 -3.50
C ALA A 3 -25.85 -12.97 -3.89
N THR A 4 -25.66 -13.55 -5.08
CA THR A 4 -24.35 -13.92 -5.62
C THR A 4 -23.41 -12.72 -5.75
N TYR A 5 -23.92 -11.54 -6.16
CA TYR A 5 -23.12 -10.32 -6.21
C TYR A 5 -22.59 -9.90 -4.84
N LEU A 6 -23.43 -9.89 -3.81
CA LEU A 6 -23.02 -9.55 -2.44
C LEU A 6 -22.07 -10.58 -1.84
N GLU A 7 -22.28 -11.87 -2.14
CA GLU A 7 -21.37 -12.94 -1.77
C GLU A 7 -19.98 -12.74 -2.38
N THR A 8 -19.92 -12.44 -3.69
CA THR A 8 -18.65 -12.13 -4.38
C THR A 8 -17.92 -10.96 -3.72
N ILE A 9 -18.60 -9.87 -3.39
CA ILE A 9 -17.98 -8.73 -2.68
C ILE A 9 -17.41 -9.19 -1.33
N SER A 10 -18.18 -9.94 -0.55
CA SER A 10 -17.73 -10.45 0.76
C SER A 10 -16.48 -11.35 0.63
N LEU A 11 -16.43 -12.19 -0.41
CA LEU A 11 -15.27 -13.03 -0.68
C LEU A 11 -14.04 -12.20 -1.04
N ILE A 12 -14.18 -11.15 -1.85
CA ILE A 12 -13.08 -10.23 -2.21
C ILE A 12 -12.53 -9.52 -0.97
N GLU A 13 -13.40 -8.98 -0.11
CA GLU A 13 -12.99 -8.32 1.12
C GLU A 13 -12.25 -9.27 2.08
N ARG A 14 -12.74 -10.51 2.20
CA ARG A 14 -12.10 -11.55 3.02
C ARG A 14 -10.73 -11.91 2.47
N LEU A 15 -10.62 -12.11 1.16
CA LEU A 15 -9.35 -12.41 0.49
C LEU A 15 -8.34 -11.28 0.70
N HIS A 16 -8.77 -10.02 0.56
CA HIS A 16 -7.90 -8.86 0.80
C HIS A 16 -7.34 -8.84 2.23
N ARG A 17 -8.19 -9.05 3.24
CA ARG A 17 -7.74 -9.14 4.65
C ARG A 17 -6.77 -10.29 4.87
N GLN A 18 -7.07 -11.47 4.32
CA GLN A 18 -6.18 -12.64 4.45
C GLN A 18 -4.82 -12.41 3.78
N CYS A 19 -4.78 -11.73 2.63
CA CYS A 19 -3.53 -11.34 1.97
C CYS A 19 -2.68 -10.43 2.88
N LEU A 20 -3.29 -9.39 3.48
CA LEU A 20 -2.60 -8.50 4.40
C LEU A 20 -2.07 -9.21 5.66
N GLU A 21 -2.78 -10.21 6.18
CA GLU A 21 -2.30 -11.03 7.30
C GLU A 21 -1.11 -11.92 6.90
N VAL A 22 -1.10 -12.48 5.69
CA VAL A 22 0.05 -13.25 5.18
C VAL A 22 1.29 -12.36 5.05
N ILE A 23 1.14 -11.16 4.49
CA ILE A 23 2.25 -10.20 4.39
C ILE A 23 2.76 -9.83 5.78
N LYS A 24 1.86 -9.54 6.72
CA LYS A 24 2.23 -9.23 8.11
C LYS A 24 3.01 -10.37 8.76
N ALA A 25 2.52 -11.60 8.64
CA ALA A 25 3.19 -12.77 9.22
C ALA A 25 4.61 -12.95 8.66
N GLU A 26 4.83 -12.63 7.39
CA GLU A 26 6.16 -12.68 6.78
C GLU A 26 7.09 -11.57 7.27
N LEU A 27 6.59 -10.35 7.45
CA LEU A 27 7.35 -9.25 8.07
C LEU A 27 7.76 -9.62 9.50
N ASP A 28 6.82 -10.13 10.30
CA ASP A 28 7.05 -10.58 11.66
C ASP A 28 8.10 -11.71 11.71
N ARG A 29 8.00 -12.70 10.81
CA ARG A 29 8.95 -13.80 10.68
C ARG A 29 10.36 -13.33 10.35
N ARG A 30 10.50 -12.25 9.57
CA ARG A 30 11.79 -11.63 9.23
C ARG A 30 12.28 -10.64 10.28
N GLY A 31 11.48 -10.34 11.30
CA GLY A 31 11.80 -9.36 12.33
C GLY A 31 11.73 -7.91 11.84
N ILE A 32 11.04 -7.64 10.74
CA ILE A 32 10.83 -6.30 10.19
C ILE A 32 9.72 -5.63 11.00
N ARG A 33 10.03 -4.53 11.70
CA ARG A 33 9.13 -3.86 12.65
C ARG A 33 8.77 -2.42 12.28
N ASP A 34 9.46 -1.88 11.28
CA ASP A 34 9.35 -0.51 10.79
C ASP A 34 8.50 -0.39 9.52
N LEU A 35 7.97 -1.52 9.03
CA LEU A 35 6.97 -1.61 7.97
C LEU A 35 5.72 -2.36 8.44
N ASN A 36 4.55 -1.88 8.02
CA ASN A 36 3.31 -2.64 8.09
C ASN A 36 2.97 -3.31 6.75
N ASN A 37 1.96 -4.18 6.75
CA ASN A 37 1.53 -4.92 5.56
C ASN A 37 1.02 -4.03 4.40
N VAL A 38 0.38 -2.90 4.70
CA VAL A 38 -0.05 -1.93 3.67
C VAL A 38 1.16 -1.23 3.05
N GLN A 39 2.14 -0.80 3.86
CA GLN A 39 3.38 -0.21 3.38
C GLN A 39 4.17 -1.18 2.50
N ALA A 40 4.30 -2.44 2.94
CA ALA A 40 4.95 -3.48 2.13
C ALA A 40 4.25 -3.70 0.78
N LEU A 41 2.91 -3.69 0.75
CA LEU A 41 2.14 -3.77 -0.49
C LEU A 41 2.35 -2.55 -1.38
N ILE A 42 2.43 -1.34 -0.80
CA ILE A 42 2.76 -0.11 -1.52
C ILE A 42 4.14 -0.22 -2.16
N LEU A 43 5.16 -0.63 -1.41
CA LEU A 43 6.52 -0.81 -1.94
C LEU A 43 6.55 -1.83 -3.07
N PHE A 44 5.85 -2.97 -2.91
CA PHE A 44 5.76 -3.98 -3.96
C PHE A 44 5.14 -3.43 -5.25
N ASN A 45 4.09 -2.62 -5.14
CA ASN A 45 3.40 -2.03 -6.29
C ASN A 45 4.16 -0.85 -6.92
N ILE A 46 5.02 -0.17 -6.15
CA ILE A 46 5.98 0.81 -6.68
C ILE A 46 7.04 0.07 -7.51
N GLY A 47 7.61 -1.00 -6.95
CA GLY A 47 8.68 -1.75 -7.61
C GLY A 47 9.88 -0.84 -7.91
N GLU A 48 10.22 -0.72 -9.19
CA GLU A 48 11.28 0.16 -9.70
C GLU A 48 10.73 1.43 -10.37
N ASP A 49 9.41 1.59 -10.42
CA ASP A 49 8.78 2.75 -11.03
C ASP A 49 8.77 3.96 -10.09
N GLU A 50 8.67 5.15 -10.67
CA GLU A 50 8.48 6.40 -9.95
C GLU A 50 7.02 6.85 -10.04
N TYR A 51 6.43 7.22 -8.90
CA TYR A 51 5.05 7.67 -8.82
C TYR A 51 4.93 8.92 -7.96
N SER A 52 4.07 9.83 -8.39
CA SER A 52 3.57 10.87 -7.50
C SER A 52 2.65 10.28 -6.41
N VAL A 53 2.51 10.97 -5.28
CA VAL A 53 1.58 10.57 -4.21
C VAL A 53 0.13 10.47 -4.71
N GLY A 54 -0.24 11.33 -5.68
CA GLY A 54 -1.55 11.29 -6.33
C GLY A 54 -1.77 10.02 -7.14
N GLU A 55 -0.78 9.61 -7.93
CA GLU A 55 -0.82 8.36 -8.70
C GLU A 55 -0.87 7.13 -7.80
N LEU A 56 -0.08 7.10 -6.72
CA LEU A 56 -0.15 6.02 -5.74
C LEU A 56 -1.56 5.88 -5.16
N THR A 57 -2.18 7.01 -4.78
CA THR A 57 -3.53 7.01 -4.21
C THR A 57 -4.56 6.45 -5.18
N GLN A 58 -4.46 6.78 -6.47
CA GLN A 58 -5.43 6.36 -7.49
C GLN A 58 -5.18 4.95 -8.01
N ARG A 59 -3.94 4.62 -8.39
CA ARG A 59 -3.59 3.35 -9.05
C ARG A 59 -3.58 2.16 -8.09
N GLY A 60 -3.18 2.38 -6.84
CA GLY A 60 -3.14 1.31 -5.84
C GLY A 60 -4.46 1.08 -5.12
N TYR A 61 -5.50 1.85 -5.44
CA TYR A 61 -6.77 1.87 -4.70
C TYR A 61 -6.59 2.05 -3.19
N TYR A 62 -5.52 2.75 -2.77
CA TYR A 62 -5.17 2.97 -1.37
C TYR A 62 -6.06 4.03 -0.69
N LEU A 63 -7.27 4.24 -1.21
CA LEU A 63 -8.22 5.21 -0.68
C LEU A 63 -8.53 4.87 0.78
N GLY A 64 -8.34 5.84 1.69
CA GLY A 64 -8.56 5.64 3.13
C GLY A 64 -7.36 5.07 3.90
N SER A 65 -6.27 4.68 3.24
CA SER A 65 -5.04 4.18 3.92
C SER A 65 -4.15 5.28 4.51
N ASN A 66 -4.45 6.56 4.24
CA ASN A 66 -3.56 7.69 4.50
C ASN A 66 -2.19 7.53 3.80
N VAL A 67 -2.21 7.48 2.46
CA VAL A 67 -1.03 7.25 1.62
C VAL A 67 0.11 8.21 1.95
N SER A 68 -0.17 9.51 2.10
CA SER A 68 0.85 10.51 2.45
C SER A 68 1.58 10.18 3.75
N TYR A 69 0.86 9.68 4.77
CA TYR A 69 1.48 9.25 6.02
C TYR A 69 2.35 8.00 5.84
N ASN A 70 1.87 7.01 5.08
CA ASN A 70 2.64 5.80 4.80
C ASN A 70 3.92 6.12 4.02
N VAL A 71 3.82 6.96 2.98
CA VAL A 71 4.98 7.43 2.20
C VAL A 71 5.98 8.14 3.11
N LYS A 72 5.51 9.09 3.93
CA LYS A 72 6.38 9.80 4.88
C LYS A 72 7.13 8.83 5.80
N LYS A 73 6.44 7.84 6.37
CA LYS A 73 7.06 6.83 7.24
C LYS A 73 8.08 5.97 6.50
N MET A 74 7.78 5.56 5.27
CA MET A 74 8.71 4.78 4.45
C MET A 74 9.94 5.60 4.04
N VAL A 75 9.81 6.91 3.83
CA VAL A 75 10.95 7.82 3.63
C VAL A 75 11.77 7.94 4.91
N GLU A 76 11.13 8.12 6.08
CA GLU A 76 11.81 8.19 7.39
C GLU A 76 12.63 6.93 7.69
N HIS A 77 12.14 5.75 7.29
CA HIS A 77 12.83 4.48 7.46
C HIS A 77 13.75 4.09 6.28
N GLY A 78 13.87 4.94 5.26
CA GLY A 78 14.81 4.74 4.14
C GLY A 78 14.36 3.75 3.05
N TYR A 79 13.08 3.37 3.02
CA TYR A 79 12.52 2.50 1.97
C TYR A 79 12.12 3.26 0.71
N LEU A 80 11.88 4.57 0.81
CA LEU A 80 11.56 5.43 -0.33
C LEU A 80 12.43 6.68 -0.32
N ILE A 81 12.71 7.18 -1.52
CA ILE A 81 13.25 8.51 -1.73
C ILE A 81 12.10 9.38 -2.23
N GLN A 82 11.93 10.56 -1.62
CA GLN A 82 10.93 11.53 -2.07
C GLN A 82 11.62 12.74 -2.67
N GLU A 83 11.34 12.99 -3.94
CA GLU A 83 11.87 14.13 -4.67
C GLU A 83 10.75 15.10 -5.03
N ARG A 84 11.10 16.39 -5.15
CA ARG A 84 10.18 17.40 -5.69
C ARG A 84 10.15 17.24 -7.19
N SER A 85 8.96 17.18 -7.76
CA SER A 85 8.82 17.16 -9.21
C SER A 85 9.41 18.45 -9.81
N PRO A 86 10.25 18.37 -10.85
CA PRO A 86 10.76 19.57 -11.52
C PRO A 86 9.64 20.38 -12.19
N HIS A 87 8.49 19.75 -12.47
CA HIS A 87 7.34 20.36 -13.12
C HIS A 87 6.25 20.80 -12.14
N ASP A 88 6.24 20.24 -10.92
CA ASP A 88 5.28 20.60 -9.87
C ASP A 88 6.01 21.29 -8.71
N ARG A 89 5.75 22.59 -8.55
CA ARG A 89 6.40 23.45 -7.54
C ARG A 89 5.75 23.40 -6.15
N ARG A 90 4.74 22.54 -5.96
CA ARG A 90 4.01 22.39 -4.69
C ARG A 90 4.71 21.49 -3.69
#